data_AF-A0A4Q8LRX1-F1
#
_entry.id   AF-A0A4Q8LRX1-F1
#
_cell.length_a   1.000
_cell.length_b   1.000
_cell.length_c   1.000
_cell.angle_alpha   90.00
_cell.angle_beta   90.00
_cell.angle_gamma   90.00
#
_symmetry.space_group_name_H-M   'P 1'
#
loop_
_entity.id
_entity.type
_entity.pdbx_description
1 polymer ?
#
loop_
_entity_poly.entity_id
_entity_poly.type
_entity_poly.pdbx_seq_one_letter_code
_entity_poly.pdbx_strand_id
1 'polypeptide(L)'
;MIRRRVMHAPLAVALALALVPGASAQQPAGTADYLARMDSDHDGRVSVEEYVSWMTYAFDERDANHDGVLEGAELPGSRGKPVTRAALVQQLRARFARQDRNHDGFLDARELAAPPQ
;
A
#
# COMPACT_ATOMS: atom_id res chain seq x y z
N MET A 1 19.44 -36.80 -63.56
CA MET A 1 20.72 -36.08 -63.69
C MET A 1 20.48 -34.58 -63.44
N ILE A 2 20.44 -34.16 -62.17
CA ILE A 2 21.47 -33.35 -61.47
C ILE A 2 21.76 -31.99 -62.12
N ARG A 3 21.21 -30.92 -61.54
CA ARG A 3 21.83 -29.58 -61.45
C ARG A 3 21.61 -29.10 -60.00
N ARG A 4 22.60 -29.23 -59.08
CA ARG A 4 23.66 -28.24 -58.73
C ARG A 4 23.06 -26.84 -58.48
N ARG A 5 23.20 -26.16 -57.34
CA ARG A 5 24.06 -26.23 -56.14
C ARG A 5 23.32 -25.46 -55.03
N VAL A 6 23.32 -25.98 -53.80
CA VAL A 6 22.86 -25.25 -52.62
C VAL A 6 23.96 -24.26 -52.22
N MET A 7 23.61 -22.98 -52.10
CA MET A 7 24.51 -21.86 -51.85
C MET A 7 24.64 -21.59 -50.33
N HIS A 8 25.88 -21.68 -49.85
CA HIS A 8 26.53 -20.97 -48.72
C HIS A 8 25.93 -21.04 -47.28
N ALA A 9 26.70 -21.68 -46.39
CA ALA A 9 26.72 -21.46 -44.93
C ALA A 9 27.58 -20.20 -44.58
N PRO A 10 27.83 -19.82 -43.31
CA PRO A 10 27.04 -19.83 -42.07
C PRO A 10 26.91 -18.41 -41.48
N LEU A 11 25.97 -18.14 -40.57
CA LEU A 11 26.14 -17.01 -39.63
C LEU A 11 25.35 -17.24 -38.34
N ALA A 12 26.08 -17.71 -37.32
CA ALA A 12 25.66 -17.54 -35.94
C ALA A 12 25.87 -16.06 -35.58
N VAL A 13 24.80 -15.38 -35.19
CA VAL A 13 24.87 -14.14 -34.39
C VAL A 13 23.93 -14.35 -33.21
N ALA A 14 24.53 -14.66 -32.07
CA ALA A 14 23.92 -14.43 -30.78
C ALA A 14 23.86 -12.91 -30.58
N LEU A 15 22.69 -12.36 -30.28
CA LEU A 15 22.60 -11.00 -29.75
C LEU A 15 21.50 -10.90 -28.68
N ALA A 16 21.99 -10.86 -27.45
CA ALA A 16 21.50 -10.09 -26.31
C ALA A 16 20.03 -10.27 -25.89
N LEU A 17 19.85 -11.15 -24.90
CA LEU A 17 19.34 -10.81 -23.58
C LEU A 17 18.94 -9.32 -23.40
N ALA A 18 17.70 -8.98 -23.69
CA ALA A 18 17.02 -7.87 -23.04
C ALA A 18 16.12 -8.48 -21.96
N LEU A 19 16.77 -8.98 -20.91
CA LEU A 19 16.16 -9.04 -19.59
C LEU A 19 15.74 -7.61 -19.31
N VAL A 20 14.46 -7.27 -19.51
CA VAL A 20 13.92 -6.04 -18.93
C VAL A 20 14.17 -6.21 -17.44
N PRO A 21 15.03 -5.42 -16.79
CA PRO A 21 15.03 -5.40 -15.35
C PRO A 21 13.63 -4.93 -15.00
N GLY A 22 12.78 -5.88 -14.58
CA GLY A 22 11.53 -5.54 -13.90
C GLY A 22 11.92 -4.52 -12.87
N ALA A 23 11.26 -3.37 -12.91
CA ALA A 23 11.53 -2.29 -11.99
C ALA A 23 11.43 -2.88 -10.58
N SER A 24 12.58 -3.22 -10.01
CA SER A 24 12.73 -3.45 -8.58
C SER A 24 12.48 -2.07 -8.00
N ALA A 25 11.21 -1.76 -7.83
CA ALA A 25 10.80 -0.77 -6.87
C ALA A 25 11.41 -1.30 -5.57
N GLN A 26 12.57 -0.78 -5.22
CA GLN A 26 13.14 -0.88 -3.90
C GLN A 26 12.12 -0.17 -3.01
N GLN A 27 11.05 -0.90 -2.68
CA GLN A 27 10.19 -0.57 -1.58
C GLN A 27 11.16 -0.46 -0.40
N PRO A 28 11.21 0.69 0.29
CA PRO A 28 11.95 0.76 1.54
C PRO A 28 11.52 -0.46 2.36
N ALA A 29 12.46 -1.25 2.88
CA ALA A 29 12.12 -2.50 3.57
C ALA A 29 11.06 -2.27 4.69
N GLY A 30 11.01 -1.06 5.27
CA GLY A 30 9.98 -0.67 6.23
C GLY A 30 8.57 -0.45 5.66
N THR A 31 8.42 -0.05 4.39
CA THR A 31 7.11 0.12 3.77
C THR A 31 6.43 -1.22 3.51
N ALA A 32 7.20 -2.22 3.06
CA ALA A 32 6.67 -3.56 2.84
C ALA A 32 6.26 -4.25 4.15
N ASP A 33 7.06 -4.08 5.23
CA ASP A 33 6.69 -4.56 6.56
C ASP A 33 5.44 -3.85 7.10
N TYR A 34 5.33 -2.54 6.91
CA TYR A 34 4.16 -1.76 7.33
C TYR A 34 2.91 -2.16 6.54
N LEU A 35 3.03 -2.36 5.23
CA LEU A 35 1.94 -2.85 4.38
C LEU A 35 1.47 -4.22 4.85
N ALA A 36 2.37 -5.18 5.03
CA ALA A 36 2.04 -6.54 5.46
C ALA A 36 1.36 -6.62 6.84
N ARG A 37 1.48 -5.59 7.68
CA ARG A 37 0.75 -5.51 8.95
C ARG A 37 -0.68 -5.00 8.81
N MET A 38 -0.95 -4.21 7.78
CA MET A 38 -2.29 -3.67 7.48
C MET A 38 -3.09 -4.58 6.55
N ASP A 39 -2.41 -5.14 5.55
CA ASP A 39 -2.91 -6.08 4.55
C ASP A 39 -3.30 -7.39 5.25
N SER A 40 -4.57 -7.49 5.63
CA SER A 40 -5.10 -8.59 6.43
C SER A 40 -5.53 -9.77 5.57
N ASP A 41 -5.92 -9.51 4.33
CA ASP A 41 -6.27 -10.54 3.35
C ASP A 41 -5.08 -11.01 2.50
N HIS A 42 -3.92 -10.34 2.63
CA HIS A 42 -2.66 -10.63 1.96
C HIS A 42 -2.72 -10.49 0.44
N ASP A 43 -3.50 -9.52 -0.06
CA ASP A 43 -3.62 -9.23 -1.48
C ASP A 43 -2.49 -8.34 -2.04
N GLY A 44 -1.60 -7.86 -1.15
CA GLY A 44 -0.46 -7.02 -1.47
C GLY A 44 -0.79 -5.52 -1.52
N ARG A 45 -1.98 -5.12 -1.09
CA ARG A 45 -2.46 -3.74 -1.01
C ARG A 45 -3.22 -3.53 0.29
N VAL A 46 -3.69 -2.31 0.52
CA VAL A 46 -4.51 -1.99 1.69
C VAL A 46 -5.80 -1.32 1.23
N SER A 47 -6.93 -1.94 1.51
CA SER A 47 -8.25 -1.35 1.27
C SER A 47 -8.57 -0.23 2.26
N VAL A 48 -9.58 0.59 1.96
CA VAL A 48 -10.09 1.60 2.91
C VAL A 48 -10.46 0.98 4.26
N GLU A 49 -11.06 -0.21 4.25
CA GLU A 49 -11.53 -0.86 5.47
C GLU A 49 -10.37 -1.33 6.35
N GLU A 50 -9.35 -1.94 5.75
CA GLU A 50 -8.13 -2.33 6.44
C GLU A 50 -7.36 -1.12 6.96
N TYR A 51 -7.26 -0.06 6.15
CA TYR A 51 -6.61 1.19 6.56
C TYR A 51 -7.33 1.82 7.76
N VAL A 52 -8.66 1.89 7.71
CA VAL A 52 -9.46 2.44 8.81
C VAL A 52 -9.35 1.56 10.04
N SER A 53 -9.50 0.23 9.91
CA SER A 53 -9.43 -0.71 11.04
C SER A 53 -8.08 -0.62 11.75
N TRP A 54 -6.99 -0.63 10.99
CA TRP A 54 -5.64 -0.49 11.53
C TRP A 54 -5.43 0.82 12.27
N MET A 55 -5.93 1.93 11.71
CA MET A 55 -5.76 3.27 12.30
C MET A 55 -6.73 3.56 13.45
N THR A 56 -7.88 2.88 13.52
CA THR A 56 -8.80 2.99 14.65
C THR A 56 -8.47 2.03 15.79
N TYR A 57 -7.56 1.08 15.62
CA TYR A 57 -7.18 0.13 16.69
C TYR A 57 -6.83 0.85 18.01
N ALA A 58 -5.96 1.86 17.97
CA ALA A 58 -5.58 2.63 19.16
C ALA A 58 -6.69 3.57 19.69
N PHE A 59 -7.75 3.80 18.91
CA PHE A 59 -8.96 4.45 19.38
C PHE A 59 -9.82 3.45 20.15
N ASP A 60 -10.09 2.29 19.54
CA ASP A 60 -10.89 1.21 20.12
C ASP A 60 -10.25 0.67 21.42
N GLU A 61 -8.91 0.70 21.56
CA GLU A 61 -8.23 0.37 22.84
C GLU A 61 -8.42 1.40 23.95
N ARG A 62 -8.71 2.66 23.62
CA ARG A 62 -8.86 3.75 24.60
C ARG A 62 -10.31 4.07 24.93
N ASP A 63 -11.21 3.77 24.00
CA ASP A 63 -12.65 3.90 24.14
C ASP A 63 -13.16 2.77 25.05
N ALA A 64 -12.99 2.97 26.36
CA ALA A 64 -13.20 1.94 27.37
C ALA A 64 -14.69 1.71 27.63
N ASN A 65 -15.51 2.73 27.38
CA ASN A 65 -16.96 2.63 27.46
C ASN A 65 -17.63 2.23 26.13
N HIS A 66 -16.87 2.15 25.04
CA HIS A 66 -17.30 1.77 23.69
C HIS A 66 -18.43 2.66 23.15
N ASP A 67 -18.43 3.95 23.51
CA ASP A 67 -19.44 4.90 23.04
C ASP A 67 -19.07 5.57 21.70
N GLY A 68 -17.86 5.27 21.18
CA GLY A 68 -17.34 5.82 19.95
C GLY A 68 -16.80 7.24 20.10
N VAL A 69 -16.49 7.69 21.32
CA VAL A 69 -15.97 9.01 21.64
C VAL A 69 -14.87 8.90 22.70
N LEU A 70 -13.65 9.35 22.39
CA LEU A 70 -12.63 9.52 23.43
C LEU A 70 -12.82 10.85 24.14
N GLU A 71 -13.16 10.81 25.42
CA GLU A 71 -13.28 12.00 26.25
C GLU A 71 -12.73 11.83 27.67
N GLY A 72 -12.59 12.94 28.39
CA GLY A 72 -12.20 12.93 29.80
C GLY A 72 -10.92 12.13 30.07
N ALA A 73 -11.07 11.00 30.79
CA ALA A 73 -9.96 10.13 31.17
C ALA A 73 -9.39 9.27 30.03
N GLU A 74 -10.13 9.08 28.95
CA GLU A 74 -9.73 8.27 27.78
C GLU A 74 -8.79 9.03 26.84
N LEU A 75 -8.75 10.35 26.98
CA LEU A 75 -7.81 11.21 26.25
C LEU A 75 -6.40 11.13 26.85
N PRO A 76 -5.35 11.20 26.00
CA PRO A 76 -3.98 11.24 26.47
C PRO A 76 -3.76 12.48 27.35
N GLY A 77 -3.39 12.25 28.61
CA GLY A 77 -3.21 13.33 29.61
C GLY A 77 -4.51 13.90 30.17
N SER A 78 -5.65 13.24 29.90
CA SER A 78 -6.99 13.59 30.37
C SER A 78 -7.43 15.03 30.10
N ARG A 79 -6.88 15.64 29.04
CA ARG A 79 -7.14 17.02 28.64
C ARG A 79 -7.20 17.07 27.12
N GLY A 80 -8.29 17.58 26.56
CA GLY A 80 -8.45 17.71 25.12
C GLY A 80 -9.91 17.88 24.73
N LYS A 81 -10.13 18.09 23.43
CA LYS A 81 -11.48 18.04 22.87
C LYS A 81 -11.88 16.57 22.67
N PRO A 82 -13.16 16.21 22.88
CA PRO A 82 -13.65 14.90 22.54
C PRO A 82 -13.34 14.56 21.08
N VAL A 83 -12.82 13.37 20.82
CA VAL A 83 -12.56 12.87 19.47
C VAL A 83 -13.55 11.76 19.21
N THR A 84 -14.41 11.92 18.21
CA THR A 84 -15.36 10.87 17.84
C THR A 84 -14.74 9.92 16.82
N ARG A 85 -15.08 8.64 16.93
CA ARG A 85 -14.70 7.59 15.98
C ARG A 85 -15.17 7.96 14.58
N ALA A 86 -16.39 8.49 14.46
CA ALA A 86 -16.92 8.96 13.19
C ALA A 86 -16.06 10.06 12.56
N ALA A 87 -15.64 11.06 13.33
CA ALA A 87 -14.76 12.11 12.82
C ALA A 87 -13.40 11.55 12.40
N LEU A 88 -12.82 10.67 13.22
CA LEU A 88 -11.55 10.01 12.90
C LEU A 88 -11.65 9.19 11.61
N VAL A 89 -12.69 8.36 11.47
CA VAL A 89 -12.94 7.55 10.26
C VAL A 89 -13.08 8.44 9.03
N GLN A 90 -13.80 9.56 9.12
CA GLN A 90 -13.92 10.50 8.00
C GLN A 90 -12.57 11.13 7.63
N GLN A 91 -11.76 11.51 8.62
CA GLN A 91 -10.41 12.02 8.37
C GLN A 91 -9.49 10.96 7.74
N LEU A 92 -9.57 9.71 8.19
CA LEU A 92 -8.80 8.60 7.64
C LEU A 92 -9.21 8.31 6.20
N ARG A 93 -10.51 8.30 5.88
CA ARG A 93 -11.01 8.15 4.50
C ARG A 93 -10.55 9.29 3.60
N ALA A 94 -10.61 10.53 4.10
CA ALA A 94 -10.11 11.68 3.35
C ALA A 94 -8.60 11.60 3.09
N ARG A 95 -7.83 11.13 4.09
CA ARG A 95 -6.39 10.90 3.93
C ARG A 95 -6.10 9.78 2.93
N PHE A 96 -6.82 8.67 3.04
CA PHE A 96 -6.74 7.56 2.09
C PHE A 96 -6.95 8.04 0.66
N ALA A 97 -8.04 8.79 0.40
CA ALA A 97 -8.34 9.30 -0.93
C ALA A 97 -7.30 10.27 -1.50
N ARG A 98 -6.50 10.91 -0.63
CA ARG A 98 -5.36 11.76 -1.06
C ARG A 98 -4.10 10.93 -1.37
N GLN A 99 -4.01 9.74 -0.79
CA GLN A 99 -2.89 8.82 -0.93
C GLN A 99 -3.09 7.87 -2.12
N ASP A 100 -4.34 7.47 -2.37
CA ASP A 100 -4.81 6.69 -3.53
C ASP A 100 -4.75 7.58 -4.77
N ARG A 101 -3.59 7.53 -5.43
CA ARG A 101 -3.25 8.41 -6.56
C ARG A 101 -3.80 7.88 -7.86
N ASN A 102 -3.89 6.56 -7.99
CA ASN A 102 -4.42 5.92 -9.17
C ASN A 102 -5.97 5.80 -9.12
N HIS A 103 -6.58 6.12 -7.98
CA HIS A 103 -8.03 6.06 -7.72
C HIS A 103 -8.62 4.67 -7.94
N ASP A 104 -7.86 3.62 -7.58
CA ASP A 104 -8.30 2.24 -7.69
C ASP A 104 -9.04 1.72 -6.44
N GLY A 105 -9.06 2.53 -5.37
CA GLY A 105 -9.71 2.19 -4.10
C GLY A 105 -8.82 1.42 -3.14
N PHE A 106 -7.53 1.26 -3.44
CA PHE A 106 -6.52 0.58 -2.63
C PHE A 106 -5.28 1.48 -2.47
N LEU A 107 -4.46 1.19 -1.46
CA LEU A 107 -3.12 1.75 -1.35
C LEU A 107 -2.08 0.67 -1.58
N ASP A 108 -1.30 0.81 -2.64
CA ASP A 108 -0.14 -0.03 -2.85
C ASP A 108 1.07 0.45 -2.04
N ALA A 109 2.13 -0.37 -1.97
CA ALA A 109 3.33 -0.04 -1.21
C ALA A 109 3.94 1.33 -1.60
N ARG A 110 3.92 1.68 -2.89
CA ARG A 110 4.43 2.97 -3.39
C ARG A 110 3.57 4.13 -2.90
N GLU A 111 2.26 3.94 -2.88
CA GLU A 111 1.32 4.95 -2.40
C GLU A 111 1.46 5.11 -0.89
N LEU A 112 1.59 4.03 -0.11
CA LEU A 112 1.87 4.10 1.33
C LEU A 112 3.22 4.75 1.67
N ALA A 113 4.24 4.56 0.84
CA ALA A 113 5.55 5.20 1.00
C ALA A 113 5.55 6.68 0.65
N ALA A 114 4.53 7.19 -0.04
CA ALA A 114 4.49 8.58 -0.45
C ALA A 114 4.31 9.49 0.78
N PRO A 115 5.16 10.52 0.96
CA PRO A 115 4.98 11.48 2.03
C PRO A 115 3.64 12.22 1.86
N PRO A 116 2.92 12.51 2.96
CA PRO A 116 1.72 13.35 2.89
C PRO A 116 2.09 14.72 2.32
N GLN A 117 1.41 15.14 1.25
CA GLN A 117 1.58 16.47 0.64
C GLN A 117 0.65 17.52 1.24
#